data_AF-A0A9Q3JUV1-F1
#
_entry.id   AF-A0A9Q3JUV1-F1
#
_cell.length_a   1.000
_cell.length_b   1.000
_cell.length_c   1.000
_cell.angle_alpha   90.00
_cell.angle_beta   90.00
_cell.angle_gamma   90.00
#
_symmetry.space_group_name_H-M   'P 1'
#
loop_
_entity.id
_entity.type
_entity.pdbx_description
1 polymer ?
#
loop_
_entity_poly.entity_id
_entity_poly.type
_entity_poly.pdbx_seq_one_letter_code
_entity_poly.pdbx_strand_id
1 'polypeptide(L)' 'MVWISSKNTKSTRPTKKLSERWLGPFPILKKVSAHAYPLKLPFQWKSIHPVFHISLLEPVKTSTIANRHQEPPPPIIIEE' A
#
# COMPACT_ATOMS: atom_id res chain seq x y z
N MET A 1 -8.61 -5.37 -0.10
CA MET A 1 -7.58 -4.31 -0.09
C MET A 1 -6.62 -4.54 -1.24
N VAL A 2 -5.99 -3.49 -1.77
CA VAL A 2 -5.03 -3.58 -2.90
C VAL A 2 -3.78 -2.77 -2.62
N TRP A 3 -2.64 -3.26 -3.08
CA TRP A 3 -1.39 -2.52 -3.15
C TRP A 3 -1.35 -1.67 -4.42
N ILE A 4 -0.71 -0.49 -4.33
CA ILE A 4 -0.46 0.39 -5.49
C ILE A 4 1.01 0.24 -5.91
N SER A 5 1.27 0.08 -7.19
CA SER A 5 2.66 0.04 -7.69
C SER A 5 3.32 1.41 -7.58
N SER A 6 4.53 1.44 -7.01
CA SER A 6 5.28 2.69 -6.84
C SER A 6 5.98 3.19 -8.12
N LYS A 7 5.81 2.50 -9.25
CA LYS A 7 6.50 2.83 -10.53
C LYS A 7 6.35 4.29 -10.95
N ASN A 8 5.17 4.87 -10.68
CA ASN A 8 4.80 6.22 -11.11
C ASN A 8 4.73 7.22 -9.95
N THR A 9 5.21 6.86 -8.75
CA THR A 9 5.16 7.71 -7.56
C THR A 9 6.56 8.17 -7.19
N LYS A 10 6.69 9.45 -6.85
CA LYS A 10 7.96 9.97 -6.32
C LYS A 10 8.12 9.49 -4.87
N SER A 11 9.25 8.86 -4.58
CA SER A 11 9.64 8.51 -3.22
C SER A 11 10.56 9.60 -2.68
N THR A 12 10.46 9.89 -1.38
CA THR A 12 11.38 10.78 -0.65
C THR A 12 12.73 10.11 -0.41
N ARG A 13 12.84 8.79 -0.63
CA ARG A 13 14.08 8.04 -0.39
C ARG A 13 15.18 8.42 -1.40
N PRO A 14 16.45 8.38 -0.99
CA PRO A 14 17.57 8.85 -1.81
C PRO A 14 17.84 7.97 -3.04
N THR A 15 17.48 6.69 -3.00
CA THR A 15 17.69 5.75 -4.12
C THR A 15 16.46 4.89 -4.38
N LYS A 16 16.21 4.59 -5.67
CA LYS A 16 15.09 3.74 -6.10
C LYS A 16 15.20 2.29 -5.60
N LYS A 17 16.42 1.79 -5.38
CA LYS A 17 16.66 0.41 -4.90
C LYS A 17 16.10 0.17 -3.50
N LEU A 18 16.14 1.19 -2.65
CA LEU A 18 15.60 1.15 -1.28
C LEU A 18 14.17 1.68 -1.20
N SER A 19 13.57 2.06 -2.33
CA SER A 19 12.18 2.51 -2.37
C SER A 19 11.20 1.36 -2.33
N GLU A 20 10.06 1.59 -1.67
CA GLU A 20 8.96 0.65 -1.62
C GLU A 20 8.52 0.33 -3.05
N ARG A 21 8.47 -0.95 -3.43
CA ARG A 21 7.94 -1.38 -4.74
C ARG A 21 6.41 -1.29 -4.81
N TRP A 22 5.79 -1.52 -3.66
CA TRP A 22 4.35 -1.54 -3.47
C TRP A 22 4.01 -0.64 -2.30
N LEU A 23 3.16 0.32 -2.57
CA LEU A 23 2.61 1.25 -1.62
C LEU A 23 1.36 0.65 -1.01
N GLY A 24 1.19 0.91 0.27
CA GLY A 24 0.21 0.36 1.23
C GLY A 24 -1.06 -0.33 0.72
N PRO A 25 -1.67 -1.17 1.55
CA PRO A 25 -2.97 -1.74 1.22
C PRO A 25 -4.04 -0.65 1.34
N PHE A 26 -4.64 -0.25 0.22
CA PHE A 26 -5.75 0.70 0.19
C PHE A 26 -7.08 -0.01 -0.14
N PRO A 27 -8.21 0.46 0.40
CA PRO A 27 -9.51 -0.07 0.02
C PRO A 27 -9.98 0.55 -1.30
N ILE A 28 -10.58 -0.29 -2.16
CA ILE A 28 -11.27 0.14 -3.37
C ILE A 28 -12.63 0.71 -2.95
N LEU A 29 -12.97 1.90 -3.44
CA LEU A 29 -14.24 2.56 -3.13
C LEU A 29 -15.39 2.04 -4.00
N LYS A 30 -15.17 1.96 -5.31
CA LYS A 30 -16.14 1.47 -6.30
C LYS A 30 -15.42 1.04 -7.58
N LYS A 31 -16.13 0.36 -8.49
CA LYS A 31 -15.65 0.09 -9.85
C LYS A 31 -16.19 1.17 -10.78
N VAL A 32 -15.32 1.98 -11.37
CA VAL A 32 -15.73 3.07 -12.29
C VAL A 32 -15.68 2.62 -13.74
N SER A 33 -14.75 1.74 -14.10
CA SER A 33 -14.72 1.08 -15.40
C SER A 33 -14.18 -0.35 -15.27
N ALA A 34 -14.10 -1.09 -16.38
CA ALA A 34 -13.48 -2.41 -16.41
C ALA A 34 -12.04 -2.41 -15.86
N HIS A 35 -11.31 -1.31 -16.07
CA HIS A 35 -9.89 -1.21 -15.77
C HIS A 35 -9.51 -0.10 -14.79
N ALA A 36 -10.46 0.75 -14.37
CA ALA A 36 -10.18 1.89 -13.51
C ALA A 36 -10.91 1.79 -12.16
N TYR A 37 -10.13 1.85 -11.07
CA TYR A 37 -10.60 1.67 -9.70
C TYR A 37 -10.19 2.86 -8.82
N PRO A 38 -11.15 3.66 -8.31
CA PRO A 38 -10.90 4.64 -7.25
C PRO A 38 -10.55 3.98 -5.93
N LEU A 39 -9.49 4.48 -5.30
CA LEU A 39 -9.00 4.04 -3.99
C LEU A 39 -9.19 5.13 -2.94
N LYS A 40 -9.36 4.71 -1.67
CA LYS A 40 -9.32 5.63 -0.53
C LYS A 40 -7.86 5.94 -0.18
N LEU A 41 -7.32 7.01 -0.76
CA LEU A 41 -5.97 7.48 -0.46
C LEU A 41 -5.94 8.33 0.83
N PRO A 42 -4.80 8.34 1.54
CA PRO A 42 -4.60 9.20 2.70
C PRO A 42 -4.54 10.67 2.26
N PHE A 43 -4.97 11.56 3.14
CA PHE A 43 -5.00 13.01 2.88
C PHE A 43 -3.63 13.61 2.56
N GLN A 44 -2.55 12.98 3.01
CA GLN A 44 -1.19 13.39 2.68
C GLN A 44 -0.88 13.25 1.18
N TRP A 45 -1.63 12.42 0.45
CA TRP A 45 -1.41 12.12 -0.98
C TRP A 45 -2.40 12.84 -1.90
N LYS A 46 -2.89 14.02 -1.49
CA LYS A 46 -3.82 14.85 -2.27
C LYS A 46 -3.38 15.13 -3.71
N SER A 47 -2.08 15.24 -3.96
CA SER A 47 -1.55 15.52 -5.30
C SER A 47 -1.66 14.33 -6.26
N ILE A 48 -1.95 13.13 -5.76
CA ILE A 48 -2.08 11.91 -6.56
C ILE A 48 -3.55 11.69 -6.89
N HIS A 49 -3.86 11.47 -8.16
CA HIS A 49 -5.22 11.14 -8.57
C HIS A 49 -5.65 9.79 -7.98
N PRO A 50 -6.82 9.69 -7.32
CA PRO A 50 -7.20 8.48 -6.58
C PRO A 50 -7.67 7.32 -7.47
N VAL A 51 -7.78 7.49 -8.79
CA VAL A 51 -8.20 6.44 -9.72
C VAL A 51 -7.00 5.80 -10.40
N PHE A 52 -6.88 4.48 -10.27
CA PHE A 52 -5.75 3.72 -10.81
C PHE A 52 -6.20 2.68 -11.84
N HIS A 53 -5.36 2.47 -12.85
CA HIS A 53 -5.50 1.38 -13.80
C HIS A 53 -5.17 0.04 -13.12
N ILE A 54 -5.88 -1.03 -13.49
CA ILE A 54 -5.72 -2.38 -12.89
C ILE A 54 -4.28 -2.91 -12.95
N SER A 55 -3.51 -2.58 -14.00
CA SER A 55 -2.10 -2.98 -14.12
C SER A 55 -1.17 -2.40 -13.06
N LEU A 56 -1.61 -1.38 -12.34
CA LEU A 56 -0.87 -0.75 -11.24
C LEU A 56 -1.33 -1.26 -9.86
N LEU A 57 -2.28 -2.20 -9.82
CA LEU A 57 -2.87 -2.70 -8.59
C LEU A 57 -2.54 -4.18 -8.40
N GLU A 58 -2.24 -4.58 -7.17
CA GLU A 58 -2.10 -6.00 -6.81
C GLU A 58 -3.00 -6.30 -5.59
N PRO A 59 -3.82 -7.37 -5.61
CA PRO A 59 -4.61 -7.75 -4.45
C PRO A 59 -3.70 -8.13 -3.28
N VAL A 60 -4.06 -7.69 -2.08
CA VAL A 60 -3.36 -8.08 -0.85
C VAL A 60 -3.58 -9.58 -0.63
N LYS A 61 -2.50 -10.35 -0.59
CA LYS A 61 -2.51 -11.78 -0.27
C LYS A 61 -2.20 -11.96 1.21
N THR A 62 -3.13 -12.56 1.95
CA THR A 62 -2.84 -13.06 3.30
C THR A 62 -2.06 -14.36 3.18
N SER A 63 -1.07 -14.58 4.05
CA SER A 63 -0.34 -15.86 4.05
C SER A 63 -1.29 -16.98 4.47
N THR A 64 -1.34 -18.05 3.69
CA THR A 64 -2.14 -19.26 3.99
C THR A 64 -1.44 -20.17 5.02
N ILE A 65 -0.18 -19.88 5.37
CA ILE A 65 0.60 -20.68 6.33
C ILE A 65 0.20 -20.24 7.75
N ALA A 66 -0.30 -21.19 8.55
CA ALA A 66 -0.64 -20.96 9.94
C ALA A 66 0.57 -20.44 10.75
N ASN A 67 0.34 -19.54 11.71
CA ASN A 67 1.35 -18.96 12.61
C ASN A 67 2.47 -18.12 11.95
N ARG A 68 2.35 -17.71 10.69
CA ARG A 68 3.29 -16.77 10.05
C ARG A 68 2.99 -15.29 10.35
N HIS A 69 1.96 -15.02 11.16
CA HIS A 69 1.65 -13.68 11.64
C HIS A 69 2.57 -13.34 12.80
N GLN A 70 3.53 -12.42 12.59
CA GLN A 70 4.32 -11.87 13.68
C GLN A 70 3.47 -10.84 14.41
N GLU A 71 3.12 -11.12 15.65
CA GLU A 71 2.53 -10.10 16.51
C GLU A 71 3.53 -8.95 16.70
N PRO A 72 3.06 -7.69 16.72
CA PRO A 72 3.94 -6.58 16.99
C PRO A 72 4.69 -6.85 18.30
N PRO A 73 6.02 -6.64 18.35
CA PRO A 73 6.78 -6.87 19.56
C PRO A 73 6.17 -6.05 20.71
N PRO A 74 6.13 -6.59 21.94
CA PRO A 74 5.58 -5.88 23.08
C PRO A 74 6.33 -4.55 23.29
N PRO A 75 5.67 -3.52 23.83
CA PRO A 75 6.32 -2.25 24.15
C PRO A 75 7.52 -2.49 25.08
N ILE A 76 8.67 -1.89 24.77
CA ILE A 76 9.82 -1.89 25.67
C ILE A 76 9.53 -0.85 26.76
N ILE A 77 9.37 -1.31 27.99
CA ILE A 77 9.27 -0.43 29.16
C ILE A 77 10.71 -0.07 29.54
N ILE A 78 11.06 1.22 29.46
CA ILE A 78 12.34 1.72 29.94
C ILE A 78 12.11 2.14 31.38
N GLU A 79 12.69 1.41 32.33
CA GLU A 79 12.78 1.85 33.73
C GLU A 79 13.91 2.89 33.81
N GLU A 80 13.58 4.10 34.25
CA GLU A 80 14.51 5.21 34.51
C GLU A 80 15.30 5.00 35.80
#